data_AF-A0A2S0PF66-F1
#
_entry.id   AF-A0A2S0PF66-F1
#
_cell.length_a   1.000
_cell.length_b   1.000
_cell.length_c   1.000
_cell.angle_alpha   90.00
_cell.angle_beta   90.00
_cell.angle_gamma   90.00
#
_symmetry.space_group_name_H-M   'P 1'
#
loop_
_entity.id
_entity.type
_entity.pdbx_description
1 polymer ?
#
loop_
_entity_poly.entity_id
_entity_poly.type
_entity_poly.pdbx_seq_one_letter_code
_entity_poly.pdbx_strand_id
1 'polypeptide(L)' 'MERLGLSNNASGQEILADHFKMVSQGKGNIINSFTNKYGSFEVRDSLLIGSSGKAVKLETTFQKMPDGSRRVIATIPRR' A
#
# COMPACT_ATOMS: atom_id res chain seq x y z
N MET A 1 -9.91 4.83 -8.30
CA MET A 1 -10.25 3.40 -8.17
C MET A 1 -11.10 2.90 -9.31
N GLU A 2 -12.07 3.68 -9.82
CA GLU A 2 -12.91 3.33 -10.99
C GLU A 2 -12.13 2.76 -12.18
N ARG A 3 -10.99 3.37 -12.57
CA ARG A 3 -10.12 2.85 -13.65
C ARG A 3 -9.69 1.39 -13.42
N LEU A 4 -9.49 0.99 -12.17
CA LEU A 4 -9.08 -0.36 -11.78
C LEU A 4 -10.27 -1.32 -11.63
N GLY A 5 -11.51 -0.86 -11.82
CA GLY A 5 -12.71 -1.68 -11.58
C GLY A 5 -12.98 -1.98 -10.10
N LEU A 6 -12.31 -1.26 -9.18
CA LEU A 6 -12.49 -1.44 -7.75
C LEU A 6 -13.63 -0.54 -7.25
N SER A 7 -14.76 -1.16 -6.96
CA SER A 7 -15.95 -0.51 -6.38
C SER A 7 -15.76 -0.21 -4.90
N ASN A 8 -16.46 0.82 -4.40
CA ASN A 8 -16.47 1.13 -2.96
C ASN A 8 -17.47 0.22 -2.22
N ASN A 9 -17.15 -1.07 -2.14
CA ASN A 9 -17.92 -2.09 -1.44
C ASN A 9 -16.96 -3.08 -0.75
N ALA A 10 -17.50 -4.07 -0.03
CA ALA A 10 -16.70 -5.05 0.71
C ALA A 10 -15.64 -5.74 -0.16
N SER A 11 -16.00 -6.17 -1.38
CA SER A 11 -15.07 -6.83 -2.29
C SER A 11 -13.91 -5.92 -2.72
N GLY A 12 -14.20 -4.66 -3.09
CA GLY A 12 -13.13 -3.71 -3.44
C GLY A 12 -12.24 -3.34 -2.25
N GLN A 13 -12.80 -3.28 -1.05
CA GLN A 13 -12.04 -3.05 0.18
C GLN A 13 -11.13 -4.24 0.53
N GLU A 14 -11.61 -5.48 0.37
CA GLU A 14 -10.85 -6.70 0.59
C GLU A 14 -9.64 -6.79 -0.34
N ILE A 15 -9.82 -6.53 -1.65
CA ILE A 15 -8.73 -6.50 -2.63
C ILE A 15 -7.62 -5.52 -2.21
N LEU A 16 -7.99 -4.32 -1.73
CA LEU A 16 -7.03 -3.33 -1.28
C LEU A 16 -6.34 -3.77 0.03
N ALA A 17 -7.09 -4.34 0.97
CA ALA A 17 -6.56 -4.81 2.24
C ALA A 17 -5.52 -5.92 2.03
N ASP A 18 -5.84 -6.92 1.20
CA ASP A 18 -4.94 -8.01 0.86
C ASP A 18 -3.70 -7.52 0.11
N HIS A 19 -3.89 -6.58 -0.83
CA HIS A 19 -2.77 -5.94 -1.53
C HIS A 19 -1.80 -5.27 -0.55
N PHE A 20 -2.30 -4.40 0.35
CA PHE A 20 -1.41 -3.70 1.29
C PHE A 20 -0.78 -4.63 2.32
N LYS A 21 -1.48 -5.71 2.73
CA LYS A 21 -0.92 -6.76 3.58
C LYS A 21 0.27 -7.42 2.91
N MET A 22 0.14 -7.84 1.64
CA MET A 22 1.23 -8.41 0.85
C MET A 22 2.39 -7.43 0.71
N VAL A 23 2.12 -6.17 0.35
CA VAL A 23 3.14 -5.12 0.17
C VAL A 23 3.95 -4.87 1.45
N SER A 24 3.30 -4.94 2.62
CA SER A 24 3.96 -4.74 3.91
C SER A 24 4.95 -5.86 4.28
N GLN A 25 4.79 -7.05 3.70
CA GLN A 25 5.63 -8.23 3.95
C GLN A 25 6.74 -8.39 2.90
N GLY A 26 6.61 -7.73 1.74
CA GLY A 26 7.61 -7.76 0.67
C GLY A 26 9.00 -7.32 1.16
N LYS A 27 10.03 -8.03 0.69
CA LYS A 27 11.43 -7.63 0.85
C LYS A 27 11.88 -6.99 -0.45
N GLY A 28 12.53 -5.82 -0.39
CA GLY A 28 13.07 -5.13 -1.57
C GLY A 28 12.13 -4.14 -2.25
N ASN A 29 10.93 -3.90 -1.72
CA ASN A 29 10.00 -2.88 -2.22
C ASN A 29 10.00 -1.59 -1.39
N ILE A 30 10.92 -1.44 -0.43
CA ILE A 30 11.10 -0.20 0.33
C ILE A 30 11.91 0.76 -0.53
N ILE A 31 11.30 1.87 -0.94
CA ILE A 31 11.95 2.90 -1.77
C ILE A 31 12.43 4.09 -0.95
N ASN A 32 11.92 4.26 0.28
CA ASN A 32 12.38 5.28 1.22
C ASN A 32 12.07 4.86 2.66
N SER A 33 12.83 5.37 3.62
CA SER A 33 12.60 5.20 5.06
C SER A 33 12.94 6.49 5.80
N PHE A 34 12.09 6.89 6.75
CA PHE A 34 12.32 8.11 7.53
C PHE A 34 11.78 7.96 8.94
N THR A 35 12.39 8.67 9.88
CA THR A 35 12.00 8.69 11.29
C THR A 35 11.86 10.12 11.75
N ASN A 36 10.83 10.39 12.56
CA ASN A 36 10.65 11.67 13.24
C ASN A 36 10.19 11.42 14.68
N LYS A 37 9.89 12.49 15.43
CA LYS A 37 9.46 12.40 16.84
C LYS A 37 8.16 11.61 17.08
N TYR A 38 7.42 11.26 16.02
CA TYR A 38 6.15 10.52 16.10
C TYR A 38 6.29 9.04 15.71
N GLY A 39 7.43 8.62 15.17
CA GLY A 39 7.67 7.22 14.82
C GLY A 39 8.58 7.02 13.61
N SER A 40 8.70 5.76 13.22
CA SER A 40 9.45 5.33 12.04
C SER A 40 8.49 4.95 10.91
N PHE A 41 8.83 5.34 9.69
CA PHE A 41 8.00 5.16 8.51
C PHE A 41 8.82 4.58 7.35
N GLU A 42 8.13 3.86 6.47
CA GLU A 42 8.69 3.30 5.24
C GLU A 42 7.74 3.65 4.10
N VAL A 43 8.28 4.10 2.97
CA VAL A 43 7.54 4.22 1.72
C VAL A 43 7.87 3.00 0.88
N ARG A 44 6.84 2.29 0.45
CA ARG A 44 6.97 1.08 -0.35
C ARG A 44 6.30 1.23 -1.69
N ASP A 45 6.93 0.72 -2.74
CA ASP A 45 6.30 0.63 -4.05
C ASP A 45 5.63 -0.73 -4.29
N SER A 46 4.60 -0.71 -5.13
CA SER A 46 3.87 -1.92 -5.51
C SER A 46 3.10 -1.73 -6.81
N LEU A 47 2.79 -2.82 -7.49
CA LEU A 47 1.91 -2.85 -8.65
C LEU A 47 0.57 -3.46 -8.25
N LEU A 48 -0.52 -2.69 -8.38
CA LEU A 48 -1.88 -3.18 -8.16
C LEU A 48 -2.55 -3.41 -9.51
N ILE A 49 -3.00 -4.63 -9.76
CA ILE A 49 -3.82 -4.99 -10.93
C ILE A 49 -5.27 -5.08 -10.46
N GLY A 50 -6.13 -4.24 -11.04
CA GLY A 50 -7.54 -4.21 -10.71
C GLY A 50 -8.36 -5.27 -11.45
N SER A 51 -9.60 -5.48 -11.01
CA SER A 51 -10.57 -6.37 -11.66
C SER A 51 -10.90 -5.94 -13.11
N SER A 52 -10.65 -4.69 -13.48
CA SER A 52 -10.76 -4.21 -14.87
C SER A 52 -9.61 -4.67 -15.79
N GLY A 53 -8.59 -5.35 -15.25
CA GLY A 53 -7.36 -5.72 -15.96
C GLY A 53 -6.33 -4.58 -16.08
N LYS A 54 -6.67 -3.36 -15.66
CA LYS A 54 -5.72 -2.23 -15.63
C LYS A 54 -4.83 -2.30 -14.40
N ALA A 55 -3.58 -1.88 -14.56
CA ALA A 55 -2.61 -1.79 -13.46
C ALA A 55 -2.34 -0.33 -13.04
N VAL A 56 -1.81 -0.17 -11.83
CA VAL A 56 -1.26 1.10 -11.35
C VAL A 56 -0.09 0.84 -10.41
N LYS A 57 0.96 1.67 -10.51
CA LYS A 57 2.01 1.70 -9.49
C LYS A 57 1.51 2.50 -8.29
N LEU A 58 1.63 1.95 -7.09
CA LEU A 58 1.32 2.63 -5.84
C LEU A 58 2.60 2.90 -5.06
N GLU A 59 2.74 4.11 -4.53
CA GLU A 59 3.65 4.40 -3.43
C GLU A 59 2.83 4.51 -2.15
N THR A 60 3.10 3.62 -1.20
CA THR A 60 2.35 3.51 0.04
C THR A 60 3.27 3.78 1.23
N THR A 61 2.87 4.73 2.07
CA THR A 61 3.54 5.02 3.33
C THR A 61 2.98 4.14 4.43
N PHE A 62 3.86 3.39 5.08
CA PHE A 62 3.58 2.59 6.25
C PHE A 62 4.28 3.18 7.47
N GLN A 63 3.62 3.17 8.62
CA GLN A 63 4.27 3.35 9.91
C GLN A 63 4.69 1.99 10.46
N LYS A 64 5.93 1.89 10.93
CA LYS A 64 6.41 0.75 11.71
C LYS A 64 5.91 0.89 13.15
N MET A 65 5.20 -0.12 13.61
CA MET A 65 4.70 -0.21 14.97
C MET A 65 5.75 -0.90 15.87
N PRO A 66 5.71 -0.67 17.21
CA PRO A 66 6.66 -1.29 18.14
C PRO A 66 6.65 -2.83 18.14
N ASP A 67 5.51 -3.45 17.82
CA ASP A 67 5.34 -4.91 17.68
C ASP A 67 5.88 -5.45 16.35
N GLY A 68 6.46 -4.59 15.51
CA GLY A 68 6.94 -4.95 14.17
C GLY A 68 5.85 -5.01 13.10
N SER A 69 4.58 -4.76 13.44
CA SER A 69 3.52 -4.62 12.43
C SER A 69 3.69 -3.33 11.62
N ARG A 70 2.99 -3.26 10.48
CA ARG A 70 2.97 -2.07 9.62
C ARG A 70 1.55 -1.55 9.51
N ARG A 71 1.36 -0.27 9.80
CA ARG A 71 0.09 0.44 9.64
C ARG A 71 0.13 1.28 8.37
N VAL A 72 -0.84 1.10 7.47
CA VAL A 72 -0.99 1.96 6.28
C VAL A 72 -1.37 3.37 6.72
N ILE A 73 -0.66 4.39 6.21
CA ILE A 73 -0.95 5.80 6.49
C ILE A 73 -1.62 6.46 5.27
N ALA A 74 -1.00 6.33 4.10
CA ALA A 74 -1.50 6.90 2.86
C ALA A 74 -0.90 6.17 1.67
N THR A 75 -1.56 6.25 0.52
CA THR A 75 -1.04 5.76 -0.75
C THR A 75 -1.31 6.76 -1.86
N ILE A 76 -0.38 6.87 -2.80
CA ILE A 76 -0.56 7.67 -4.01
C ILE A 76 -0.37 6.80 -5.26
N PRO A 77 -1.26 6.89 -6.26
CA PRO A 77 -1.04 6.24 -7.54
C PRO A 77 -0.05 7.03 -8.39
N ARG A 78 1.01 6.36 -8.86
CA ARG A 78 1.93 6.87 -9.88
C ARG A 78 1.49 6.38 -11.26
N ARG A 79 1.53 7.30 -12.23
CA ARG A 79 1.29 6.98 -13.65
C ARG A 79 2.53 6.35 -14.24
#